data_AF-A0A350V0X8-F1
#
_entry.id   AF-A0A350V0X8-F1
#
_cell.length_a   1.000
_cell.length_b   1.000
_cell.length_c   1.000
_cell.angle_alpha   90.00
_cell.angle_beta   90.00
_cell.angle_gamma   90.00
#
_symmetry.space_group_name_H-M   'P 1'
#
loop_
_entity.id
_entity.type
_entity.pdbx_description
1 polymer ?
#
loop_
_entity_poly.entity_id
_entity_poly.type
_entity_poly.pdbx_seq_one_letter_code
_entity_poly.pdbx_strand_id
1 'polypeptide(L)'
;MQIFGTKGTLVYDEMLALDGKLKLYGLGIDNRIKAKAGDTAALGYQSGEITVIPLEQHEPLRLECQEFINSVINNKPLINDGRIGLEVVKLLEKSGESFNTN
;
A
#
# COMPACT_ATOMS: atom_id res chain seq x y z
N MET A 1 0.32 1.67 -6.20
CA MET A 1 1.00 0.81 -5.19
C MET A 1 0.05 -0.28 -4.72
N GLN A 2 0.56 -1.49 -4.47
CA GLN A 2 -0.22 -2.60 -3.91
C GLN A 2 0.53 -3.24 -2.74
N ILE A 3 -0.18 -3.59 -1.67
CA ILE A 3 0.35 -4.26 -0.49
C ILE A 3 -0.45 -5.55 -0.30
N PHE A 4 0.22 -6.70 -0.43
CA PHE A 4 -0.39 -8.02 -0.29
C PHE A 4 -0.27 -8.49 1.15
N GLY A 5 -1.41 -8.76 1.78
CA GLY A 5 -1.50 -9.29 3.13
C GLY A 5 -2.19 -10.65 3.16
N THR A 6 -2.18 -11.28 4.33
CA THR A 6 -2.83 -12.59 4.55
C THR A 6 -4.35 -12.53 4.51
N LYS A 7 -4.93 -11.34 4.68
CA LYS A 7 -6.39 -11.11 4.70
C LYS A 7 -6.93 -10.46 3.42
N GLY A 8 -6.05 -10.09 2.49
CA GLY A 8 -6.42 -9.34 1.29
C GLY A 8 -5.31 -8.42 0.81
N THR A 9 -5.61 -7.64 -0.22
CA THR A 9 -4.67 -6.72 -0.87
C THR A 9 -5.15 -5.29 -0.71
N LEU A 10 -4.30 -4.42 -0.17
CA LEU A 10 -4.53 -2.98 -0.15
C LEU A 10 -3.97 -2.36 -1.42
N VAL A 11 -4.78 -1.60 -2.14
CA VAL A 11 -4.40 -0.93 -3.38
C VAL A 11 -4.57 0.57 -3.20
N TYR A 12 -3.49 1.29 -3.43
CA TYR A 12 -3.47 2.75 -3.47
C TYR A 12 -3.08 3.22 -4.87
N ASP A 13 -3.96 3.98 -5.53
CA ASP A 13 -3.78 4.46 -6.89
C ASP A 13 -3.88 5.99 -6.93
N GLU A 14 -2.77 6.65 -7.23
CA GLU A 14 -2.70 8.11 -7.23
C GLU A 14 -3.41 8.78 -8.39
N MET A 15 -3.71 8.04 -9.46
CA MET A 15 -4.38 8.57 -10.64
C MET A 15 -5.90 8.65 -10.46
N LEU A 16 -6.45 7.96 -9.46
CA LEU A 16 -7.88 7.97 -9.17
C LEU A 16 -8.29 9.17 -8.31
N ALA A 17 -9.56 9.55 -8.43
CA ALA A 17 -10.20 10.49 -7.53
C ALA A 17 -10.20 9.96 -6.08
N LEU A 18 -10.38 10.87 -5.12
CA LEU A 18 -10.24 10.59 -3.69
C LEU A 18 -11.16 9.47 -3.19
N ASP A 19 -12.36 9.37 -3.76
CA ASP A 19 -13.38 8.35 -3.51
C ASP A 19 -13.06 6.98 -4.11
N GLY A 20 -11.93 6.84 -4.81
CA GLY A 20 -11.44 5.57 -5.36
C GLY A 20 -9.97 5.30 -5.09
N LYS A 21 -9.28 6.23 -4.42
CA LYS A 21 -7.81 6.26 -4.28
C LYS A 21 -7.27 5.10 -3.45
N LEU A 22 -8.02 4.64 -2.44
CA LEU A 22 -7.65 3.55 -1.55
C LEU A 22 -8.73 2.47 -1.49
N LYS A 23 -8.35 1.24 -1.83
CA LYS A 23 -9.26 0.09 -1.87
C LYS A 23 -8.65 -1.11 -1.15
N LEU A 24 -9.47 -1.82 -0.39
CA LEU A 24 -9.13 -3.13 0.16
C LEU A 24 -9.85 -4.20 -0.65
N TYR A 25 -9.09 -5.11 -1.24
CA TYR A 25 -9.60 -6.28 -1.93
C TYR A 25 -9.51 -7.48 -0.97
N GLY A 26 -10.65 -8.04 -0.58
CA GLY A 26 -10.70 -9.28 0.18
C GLY A 26 -10.09 -10.45 -0.59
N LEU A 27 -9.54 -11.43 0.13
CA LEU A 27 -8.89 -12.61 -0.47
C LEU A 27 -9.83 -13.46 -1.35
N GLY A 28 -11.14 -13.38 -1.11
CA GLY A 28 -12.12 -14.29 -1.71
C GLY A 28 -12.05 -15.68 -1.11
N ILE A 29 -12.90 -16.57 -1.61
CA ILE A 29 -12.95 -17.98 -1.20
C ILE A 29 -12.88 -18.83 -2.46
N ASP A 30 -11.86 -19.68 -2.54
CA ASP A 30 -11.78 -20.75 -3.53
C ASP A 30 -12.15 -22.08 -2.87
N ASN A 31 -13.38 -22.53 -3.08
CA ASN A 31 -13.85 -23.81 -2.51
C ASN A 31 -13.36 -25.02 -3.31
N ARG A 32 -12.75 -24.84 -4.48
CA ARG A 32 -12.20 -25.93 -5.32
C ARG A 32 -10.98 -26.59 -4.68
N ILE A 33 -10.20 -25.81 -3.94
CA ILE A 33 -8.95 -26.26 -3.28
C ILE A 33 -9.25 -27.29 -2.18
N LYS A 34 -10.44 -27.24 -1.57
CA LYS A 34 -10.84 -28.11 -0.45
C LYS A 34 -11.87 -29.19 -0.81
N ALA A 35 -12.29 -29.23 -2.07
CA ALA A 35 -13.34 -30.14 -2.52
C ALA A 35 -12.87 -31.61 -2.47
N LYS A 36 -13.73 -32.49 -1.93
CA LYS A 36 -13.49 -33.94 -1.94
C LYS A 36 -14.35 -34.63 -3.00
N ALA A 37 -13.92 -35.80 -3.45
CA ALA A 37 -14.72 -36.64 -4.34
C ALA A 37 -16.05 -37.00 -3.65
N GLY A 38 -17.16 -36.49 -4.18
CA GLY A 38 -18.51 -36.66 -3.62
C GLY A 38 -19.16 -35.36 -3.10
N ASP A 39 -18.46 -34.23 -3.12
CA ASP A 39 -19.09 -32.93 -2.80
C ASP A 39 -20.16 -32.57 -3.83
N THR A 40 -21.37 -32.31 -3.35
CA THR A 40 -22.51 -31.84 -4.17
C THR A 40 -22.59 -30.31 -4.25
N ALA A 41 -21.72 -29.60 -3.53
CA ALA A 41 -21.66 -28.15 -3.55
C ALA A 41 -21.14 -27.64 -4.90
N ALA A 42 -21.74 -26.57 -5.40
CA ALA A 42 -21.26 -25.91 -6.62
C ALA A 42 -19.82 -25.40 -6.40
N LEU A 43 -18.88 -25.96 -7.16
CA LEU A 43 -17.48 -25.58 -7.13
C LEU A 43 -17.30 -24.26 -7.87
N GLY A 44 -16.63 -23.29 -7.24
CA GLY A 44 -16.48 -21.95 -7.77
C GLY A 44 -15.52 -21.08 -6.97
N TYR A 45 -15.00 -20.06 -7.65
CA TYR A 45 -14.25 -18.98 -7.02
C TYR A 45 -15.22 -17.85 -6.71
N GLN A 46 -15.27 -17.43 -5.45
CA GLN A 46 -15.97 -16.21 -5.06
C GLN A 46 -14.93 -15.13 -4.78
N SER A 47 -14.97 -14.05 -5.56
CA SER A 47 -14.14 -12.87 -5.32
C SER A 47 -14.43 -12.30 -3.93
N GLY A 48 -13.39 -11.84 -3.24
CA GLY A 48 -13.54 -11.13 -1.99
C GLY A 48 -14.26 -9.80 -2.18
N GLU A 49 -14.87 -9.32 -1.11
CA GLU A 49 -15.48 -7.99 -1.08
C GLU A 49 -14.44 -6.91 -1.37
N ILE A 50 -14.84 -5.90 -2.14
CA ILE A 50 -14.03 -4.72 -2.39
C ILE A 50 -14.58 -3.60 -1.50
N THR A 51 -13.75 -3.13 -0.57
CA THR A 51 -14.10 -2.00 0.29
C THR A 51 -13.33 -0.77 -0.16
N VAL A 52 -14.06 0.29 -0.49
CA VAL A 52 -13.46 1.62 -0.71
C VAL A 52 -13.22 2.26 0.65
N ILE A 53 -11.99 2.72 0.89
CA ILE A 53 -11.63 3.42 2.13
C ILE A 53 -11.59 4.91 1.82
N PRO A 54 -12.50 5.72 2.40
CA PRO A 54 -12.50 7.15 2.16
C PRO A 54 -11.23 7.76 2.75
N LEU A 55 -10.62 8.65 1.99
CA LEU A 55 -9.50 9.47 2.43
C LEU A 55 -9.95 10.92 2.54
N GLU A 56 -9.39 11.64 3.50
CA GLU A 56 -9.59 13.08 3.57
C GLU A 56 -8.76 13.79 2.50
N GLN A 57 -9.33 14.86 1.94
CA GLN A 57 -8.58 15.67 0.99
C GLN A 57 -7.74 16.69 1.75
N HIS A 58 -6.44 16.54 1.64
CA HIS A 58 -5.49 17.49 2.16
C HIS A 58 -4.37 17.71 1.15
N GLU A 59 -3.89 18.95 1.08
CA GLU A 59 -2.74 19.32 0.27
C GLU A 59 -1.47 18.70 0.90
N PRO A 60 -0.83 17.69 0.27
CA PRO A 60 0.21 16.92 0.92
C PRO A 60 1.46 17.72 1.29
N LEU A 61 1.86 18.68 0.44
CA LEU A 61 3.08 19.46 0.67
C LEU A 61 2.94 20.37 1.89
N ARG A 62 1.78 21.01 2.05
CA ARG A 62 1.46 21.83 3.23
C ARG A 62 1.50 21.00 4.51
N LEU A 63 0.96 19.77 4.49
CA LEU A 63 1.03 18.89 5.66
C LEU A 63 2.48 18.56 6.03
N GLU A 64 3.29 18.22 5.04
CA GLU A 64 4.71 17.92 5.24
C GLU A 64 5.49 19.13 5.78
N CYS A 65 5.33 20.31 5.16
CA CYS A 65 5.95 21.56 5.61
C CYS A 65 5.51 21.94 7.04
N GLN A 66 4.23 21.76 7.36
CA GLN A 66 3.71 22.05 8.69
C GLN A 66 4.31 21.11 9.73
N GLU A 67 4.43 19.82 9.43
CA GLU A 67 5.03 18.84 10.33
C GLU A 67 6.52 19.10 10.55
N PHE A 68 7.23 19.57 9.51
CA PHE A 68 8.60 20.02 9.64
C PHE A 68 8.74 21.20 10.62
N ILE A 69 7.95 22.25 10.44
CA ILE A 69 7.93 23.42 11.33
C ILE A 69 7.59 22.99 12.78
N ASN A 70 6.57 22.14 12.93
CA ASN A 70 6.16 21.62 14.23
C ASN A 70 7.29 20.85 14.92
N SER A 71 8.04 20.04 14.16
CA SER A 71 9.16 19.27 14.69
C SER A 71 10.29 20.17 15.19
N VAL A 72 10.61 21.23 14.45
CA VAL A 72 11.61 22.24 14.84
C VAL A 72 11.20 22.97 16.12
N ILE A 73 9.96 23.47 16.18
CA ILE A 73 9.45 24.23 17.34
C ILE A 73 9.41 23.37 18.59
N ASN A 74 8.98 22.11 18.46
CA ASN A 74 8.74 21.22 19.60
C ASN A 74 9.92 20.30 19.92
N ASN A 75 11.06 20.44 19.22
CA ASN A 75 12.21 19.56 19.33
C ASN A 75 11.85 18.06 19.23
N LYS A 76 10.99 17.72 18.27
CA LYS A 76 10.54 16.35 18.02
C LYS A 76 11.31 15.73 16.84
N PRO A 77 11.56 14.41 16.86
CA PRO A 77 12.14 13.73 15.72
C PRO A 77 11.21 13.80 14.51
N LEU A 78 11.77 14.10 13.35
CA LEU A 78 11.07 14.05 12.07
C LEU A 78 10.82 12.60 11.66
N ILE A 79 9.63 12.33 11.11
CA ILE A 79 9.32 11.03 10.50
C ILE A 79 10.18 10.82 9.24
N ASN A 80 10.42 11.87 8.45
CA ASN A 80 11.24 11.86 7.24
C ASN A 80 12.50 12.70 7.46
N ASP A 81 13.49 12.16 8.16
CA ASP A 81 14.75 12.85 8.46
C ASP A 81 15.84 12.57 7.42
N GLY A 82 17.01 13.20 7.60
CA GLY A 82 18.15 12.99 6.72
C GLY A 82 18.70 11.55 6.73
N ARG A 83 18.45 10.76 7.78
CA ARG A 83 18.89 9.36 7.84
C ARG A 83 18.05 8.50 6.90
N ILE A 84 16.72 8.68 6.90
CA ILE A 84 15.85 8.01 5.95
C ILE A 84 16.20 8.42 4.52
N GLY A 85 16.46 9.71 4.27
CA GLY A 85 16.93 10.19 2.97
C GLY A 85 18.20 9.48 2.50
N LEU A 86 19.18 9.29 3.37
CA LEU A 86 20.40 8.55 3.07
C LEU A 86 20.13 7.08 2.72
N GLU A 87 19.25 6.40 3.46
CA GLU A 87 18.91 5.00 3.18
C GLU A 87 18.21 4.84 1.82
N VAL A 88 17.35 5.78 1.44
CA VAL A 88 16.71 5.80 0.10
C VAL A 88 17.75 5.99 -1.00
N VAL A 89 18.68 6.94 -0.85
CA VAL A 89 19.74 7.17 -1.84
C VAL A 89 20.58 5.91 -2.05
N LYS A 90 21.04 5.27 -0.96
CA LYS A 90 21.79 4.01 -1.04
C LYS A 90 21.03 2.91 -1.78
N LEU A 91 19.72 2.76 -1.50
CA LEU A 91 18.87 1.78 -2.17
C LEU A 91 18.79 2.03 -3.68
N LEU A 92 18.63 3.29 -4.07
CA LEU A 92 18.57 3.69 -5.48
C LEU A 92 19.92 3.46 -6.19
N GLU A 93 21.04 3.78 -5.54
CA GLU A 93 22.39 3.51 -6.07
C GLU A 93 22.59 2.02 -6.34
N LYS A 94 22.25 1.16 -5.37
CA LYS A 94 22.37 -0.31 -5.54
C LYS A 94 21.45 -0.88 -6.60
N SER A 95 20.25 -0.34 -6.72
CA SER A 95 19.32 -0.72 -7.78
C SER A 95 19.85 -0.31 -9.15
N GLY A 96 20.45 0.89 -9.26
CA GLY A 96 21.08 1.38 -10.48
C GLY A 96 22.30 0.57 -10.91
N GLU A 97 23.17 0.21 -9.98
CA GLU A 97 24.29 -0.72 -10.20
C GLU A 97 23.78 -2.06 -10.77
N SER A 98 22.75 -2.64 -10.13
CA SER A 98 22.16 -3.91 -10.56
C SER A 98 21.55 -3.82 -11.96
N PHE A 99 20.91 -2.71 -12.31
CA PHE A 99 20.29 -2.53 -13.62
C PHE A 99 21.34 -2.43 -14.74
N ASN A 100 22.44 -1.74 -14.50
CA ASN A 100 23.51 -1.51 -15.48
C ASN A 100 24.45 -2.71 -15.68
N THR A 101 24.28 -3.80 -14.93
CA THR A 101 25.14 -5.00 -15.00
C THR A 101 24.57 -6.08 -15.96
N ASN A 102 23.72 -5.70 -16.92
CA ASN A 102 23.27 -6.53 -18.05
C ASN A 102 23.84 -6.04 -19.37
#